data_AF-A0A960U884-F1
#
_entry.id   AF-A0A960U884-F1
#
_cell.length_a   1.000
_cell.length_b   1.000
_cell.length_c   1.000
_cell.angle_alpha   90.00
_cell.angle_beta   90.00
_cell.angle_gamma   90.00
#
_symmetry.space_group_name_H-M   'P 1'
#
loop_
_entity.id
_entity.type
_entity.pdbx_description
1 polymer ?
#
loop_
_entity_poly.entity_id
_entity_poly.type
_entity_poly.pdbx_seq_one_letter_code
_entity_poly.pdbx_strand_id
1 'polypeptide(L)'
;MKKGIYCTLIGLLIISCGDKEEIELEKIMREKDHFAVSTYCGEHKVKRYEKECKEAALKAEKEIEEVISLKADLPYSRLIIESEKKEKIEKLLQKNVHLDIKYGSIWRELIQ
;
A
#
# COMPACT_ATOMS: atom_id res chain seq x y z
N MET A 1 23.51 -14.92 -1.23
CA MET A 1 23.33 -13.92 -2.31
C MET A 1 24.44 -12.89 -2.21
N LYS A 2 25.31 -12.81 -3.23
CA LYS A 2 26.54 -12.02 -3.22
C LYS A 2 26.20 -10.55 -3.48
N LYS A 3 26.47 -9.66 -2.52
CA LYS A 3 26.36 -8.20 -2.69
C LYS A 3 27.59 -7.72 -3.45
N GLY A 4 27.39 -7.19 -4.66
CA GLY A 4 28.45 -6.58 -5.46
C GLY A 4 28.91 -5.28 -4.81
N ILE A 5 30.12 -5.31 -4.26
CA ILE A 5 30.84 -4.18 -3.66
C ILE A 5 31.69 -3.56 -4.75
N TYR A 6 31.30 -2.40 -5.26
CA TYR A 6 32.20 -1.44 -5.90
C TYR A 6 31.66 -0.03 -5.63
N CYS A 7 32.06 0.55 -4.49
CA CYS A 7 31.95 1.98 -4.22
C CYS A 7 33.37 2.46 -3.90
N THR A 8 34.11 2.82 -4.94
CA THR A 8 35.51 3.25 -4.86
C THR A 8 35.59 4.64 -4.23
N LEU A 9 36.48 4.76 -3.24
CA LEU A 9 36.83 5.97 -2.50
C LEU A 9 37.10 7.18 -3.39
N ILE A 10 36.51 8.34 -3.07
CA ILE A 10 37.12 9.68 -3.02
C ILE A 10 36.10 10.69 -2.43
N GLY A 11 36.48 11.36 -1.35
CA GLY A 11 36.12 12.76 -1.01
C GLY A 11 34.65 13.11 -0.72
N LEU A 12 34.28 13.07 0.57
CA LEU A 12 33.39 14.07 1.22
C LEU A 12 32.03 14.39 0.56
N LEU A 13 31.38 13.40 -0.03
CA LEU A 13 29.94 13.43 -0.29
C LEU A 13 29.31 12.26 0.44
N ILE A 14 28.41 12.57 1.37
CA ILE A 14 27.48 11.61 1.98
C ILE A 14 26.54 11.18 0.84
N ILE A 15 27.00 10.30 -0.02
CA ILE A 15 26.14 9.59 -0.96
C ILE A 15 25.47 8.51 -0.13
N SER A 16 24.37 8.88 0.53
CA SER A 16 23.41 7.92 1.03
C SER A 16 22.86 7.16 -0.17
N CYS A 17 23.51 6.05 -0.51
CA CYS A 17 23.03 5.09 -1.48
C CYS A 17 21.74 4.50 -0.90
N GLY A 18 20.59 5.07 -1.28
CA GLY A 18 19.29 4.56 -0.86
C GLY A 18 19.09 3.17 -1.42
N ASP A 19 18.49 2.29 -0.62
CA ASP A 19 18.13 0.96 -1.11
C ASP A 19 17.16 1.12 -2.31
N LYS A 20 17.26 0.24 -3.31
CA LYS A 20 16.43 0.32 -4.53
C LYS A 20 14.93 0.42 -4.18
N GLU A 21 14.53 -0.27 -3.12
CA GLU A 21 13.16 -0.30 -2.61
C GLU A 21 12.73 1.04 -2.00
N GLU A 22 13.66 1.77 -1.36
CA GLU A 22 13.41 3.11 -0.82
C GLU A 22 13.19 4.14 -1.94
N ILE A 23 14.00 4.08 -3.00
CA ILE A 23 13.90 4.99 -4.15
C ILE A 23 12.58 4.76 -4.90
N GLU A 24 12.13 3.51 -5.00
CA GLU A 24 10.87 3.16 -5.65
C GLU A 24 9.67 3.63 -4.81
N LEU A 25 9.70 3.43 -3.48
CA LEU A 25 8.68 3.96 -2.59
C LEU A 25 8.57 5.48 -2.66
N GLU A 26 9.69 6.21 -2.73
CA GLU A 26 9.67 7.67 -2.91
C GLU A 26 8.99 8.11 -4.20
N LYS A 27 9.11 7.34 -5.28
CA LYS A 27 8.41 7.64 -6.54
C LYS A 27 6.91 7.46 -6.37
N ILE A 28 6.50 6.33 -5.78
CA ILE A 28 5.08 6.01 -5.53
C ILE A 28 4.44 7.08 -4.61
N MET A 29 5.16 7.54 -3.59
CA MET A 29 4.65 8.60 -2.70
C MET A 29 4.41 9.94 -3.41
N ARG A 30 5.17 10.27 -4.47
CA ARG A 30 4.95 11.51 -5.25
C ARG A 30 3.64 11.49 -6.03
N GLU A 31 3.16 10.29 -6.38
CA GLU A 31 1.87 10.11 -7.07
C GLU A 31 0.68 10.29 -6.12
N LYS A 32 0.92 10.44 -4.80
CA LYS A 32 -0.08 10.63 -3.74
C LYS A 32 -1.16 9.54 -3.67
N ASP A 33 -0.89 8.37 -4.25
CA ASP A 33 -1.79 7.22 -4.17
C ASP A 33 -1.50 6.40 -2.90
N HIS A 34 -2.35 6.56 -1.89
CA HIS A 34 -2.20 5.87 -0.61
C HIS A 34 -2.42 4.35 -0.71
N PHE A 35 -3.21 3.86 -1.67
CA PHE A 35 -3.34 2.42 -1.92
C PHE A 35 -2.06 1.85 -2.50
N ALA A 36 -1.44 2.55 -3.46
CA ALA A 36 -0.16 2.12 -4.04
C ALA A 36 0.96 2.09 -3.00
N VAL A 37 1.06 3.13 -2.16
CA VAL A 37 2.03 3.19 -1.05
C VAL A 37 1.78 2.06 -0.05
N SER A 38 0.53 1.86 0.39
CA SER A 38 0.19 0.81 1.35
C SER A 38 0.45 -0.60 0.80
N THR A 39 0.17 -0.81 -0.49
CA THR A 39 0.46 -2.07 -1.20
C THR A 39 1.96 -2.34 -1.20
N TYR A 40 2.76 -1.35 -1.60
CA TYR A 40 4.22 -1.48 -1.65
C TYR A 40 4.82 -1.79 -0.27
N CYS A 41 4.35 -1.10 0.77
CA CYS A 41 4.78 -1.33 2.15
C CYS A 41 4.33 -2.71 2.71
N GLY A 42 3.27 -3.29 2.15
CA GLY A 42 2.85 -4.66 2.47
C GLY A 42 3.82 -5.71 1.90
N GLU A 43 4.36 -5.45 0.70
CA GLU A 43 5.31 -6.34 0.02
C GLU A 43 6.75 -6.17 0.51
N HIS A 44 7.15 -4.94 0.83
CA HIS A 44 8.53 -4.57 1.15
C HIS A 44 8.62 -3.93 2.54
N LYS A 45 9.51 -4.45 3.40
CA LYS A 45 9.78 -3.86 4.72
C LYS A 45 10.70 -2.66 4.60
N VAL A 46 10.14 -1.48 4.37
CA VAL A 46 10.91 -0.24 4.23
C VAL A 46 10.98 0.52 5.55
N LYS A 47 12.03 0.28 6.36
CA LYS A 47 12.16 0.85 7.72
C LYS A 47 12.24 2.38 7.74
N ARG A 48 12.87 3.00 6.74
CA ARG A 48 13.04 4.46 6.70
C ARG A 48 11.70 5.21 6.59
N TYR A 49 10.73 4.61 5.90
CA TYR A 49 9.41 5.22 5.65
C TYR A 49 8.30 4.54 6.46
N GLU A 50 8.62 3.99 7.63
CA GLU A 50 7.66 3.25 8.46
C GLU A 50 6.46 4.13 8.84
N LYS A 51 6.69 5.43 9.07
CA LYS A 51 5.62 6.38 9.40
C LYS A 51 4.68 6.57 8.21
N GLU A 52 5.23 6.82 7.03
CA GLU A 52 4.48 7.02 5.79
C GLU A 52 3.72 5.76 5.39
N CYS A 53 4.33 4.58 5.55
CA CYS A 53 3.68 3.30 5.36
C CYS A 53 2.48 3.11 6.31
N LYS A 54 2.64 3.47 7.60
CA LYS A 54 1.54 3.42 8.58
C LYS A 54 0.43 4.41 8.24
N GLU A 55 0.77 5.63 7.87
CA GLU A 55 -0.21 6.64 7.47
C GLU A 55 -0.98 6.23 6.21
N ALA A 56 -0.29 5.68 5.21
CA ALA A 56 -0.92 5.16 4.00
C ALA A 56 -1.84 3.98 4.31
N ALA A 57 -1.41 3.05 5.18
CA ALA A 57 -2.24 1.94 5.62
C ALA A 57 -3.51 2.42 6.35
N LEU A 58 -3.39 3.37 7.29
CA LEU A 58 -4.54 3.92 8.00
C LEU A 58 -5.54 4.62 7.07
N LYS A 59 -5.05 5.36 6.07
CA LYS A 59 -5.91 5.99 5.06
C LYS A 59 -6.63 4.95 4.20
N ALA A 60 -5.90 3.94 3.73
CA ALA A 60 -6.48 2.87 2.93
C ALA A 60 -7.50 2.05 3.74
N GLU A 61 -7.23 1.77 5.02
CA GLU A 61 -8.20 1.14 5.92
C GLU A 61 -9.47 1.96 6.04
N LYS A 62 -9.34 3.26 6.31
CA LYS A 62 -10.50 4.14 6.47
C LYS A 62 -11.37 4.15 5.21
N GLU A 63 -10.76 4.19 4.02
CA GLU A 63 -11.51 4.13 2.77
C GLU A 63 -12.20 2.78 2.55
N ILE A 64 -11.56 1.67 2.93
CA ILE A 64 -12.20 0.34 2.87
C ILE A 64 -13.38 0.28 3.85
N GLU A 65 -13.21 0.77 5.08
CA GLU A 65 -14.26 0.85 6.09
C GLU A 65 -15.44 1.71 5.64
N GLU A 66 -15.19 2.83 4.98
CA GLU A 66 -16.23 3.68 4.40
C GLU A 66 -17.04 2.92 3.34
N VAL A 67 -16.38 2.21 2.42
CA VAL A 67 -17.07 1.40 1.40
C VAL A 67 -17.89 0.26 2.02
N ILE A 68 -17.32 -0.43 3.01
CA ILE A 68 -18.01 -1.51 3.73
C ILE A 68 -19.24 -0.96 4.47
N SER A 69 -19.07 0.16 5.18
CA SER A 69 -20.14 0.77 5.97
C SER A 69 -21.29 1.25 5.08
N LEU A 70 -20.99 1.86 3.93
CA LEU A 70 -21.99 2.25 2.95
C LEU A 70 -22.83 1.06 2.46
N LYS A 71 -22.24 -0.13 2.32
CA LYS A 71 -23.00 -1.35 1.99
C LYS A 71 -23.83 -1.84 3.16
N ALA A 72 -23.30 -1.78 4.38
CA ALA A 72 -24.01 -2.18 5.58
C ALA A 72 -25.27 -1.33 5.81
N ASP A 73 -25.19 -0.03 5.51
CA ASP A 73 -26.33 0.90 5.58
C ASP A 73 -27.35 0.68 4.45
N LEU A 74 -26.92 0.11 3.32
CA LEU A 74 -27.74 -0.12 2.12
C LEU A 74 -27.69 -1.59 1.67
N PRO A 75 -28.15 -2.55 2.49
CA PRO A 75 -27.93 -3.97 2.25
C PRO A 75 -28.55 -4.46 0.93
N TYR A 76 -29.70 -3.89 0.56
CA TYR A 76 -30.45 -4.26 -0.65
C TYR A 76 -30.03 -3.49 -1.91
N SER A 77 -29.17 -2.47 -1.78
CA SER A 77 -28.70 -1.67 -2.92
C SER A 77 -27.45 -2.30 -3.54
N ARG A 78 -27.35 -2.27 -4.86
CA ARG A 78 -26.07 -2.55 -5.54
C ARG A 78 -25.16 -1.36 -5.36
N LEU A 79 -24.07 -1.54 -4.63
CA LEU A 79 -23.08 -0.49 -4.44
C LEU A 79 -22.27 -0.38 -5.72
N ILE A 80 -22.37 0.76 -6.40
CA ILE A 80 -21.57 1.03 -7.60
C ILE A 80 -20.21 1.54 -7.13
N ILE A 81 -19.26 0.62 -7.00
CA ILE A 81 -17.86 0.97 -6.75
C ILE A 81 -17.20 1.25 -8.10
N GLU A 82 -16.51 2.38 -8.23
CA GLU A 82 -15.70 2.68 -9.41
C GLU A 82 -14.68 1.57 -9.67
N SER A 83 -14.54 1.15 -10.93
CA SER A 83 -13.69 -0.01 -11.30
C SER A 83 -12.25 0.15 -10.86
N GLU A 84 -11.70 1.37 -10.98
CA GLU A 84 -10.34 1.69 -10.54
C GLU A 84 -10.19 1.52 -9.02
N LYS A 85 -11.15 2.02 -8.23
CA LYS A 85 -11.11 1.91 -6.77
C LYS A 85 -11.22 0.45 -6.31
N LYS A 86 -12.08 -0.33 -6.98
CA LYS A 86 -12.21 -1.77 -6.73
C LYS A 86 -10.87 -2.49 -6.94
N GLU A 87 -10.21 -2.25 -8.08
CA GLU A 87 -8.94 -2.88 -8.42
C GLU A 87 -7.84 -2.52 -7.40
N LYS A 88 -7.77 -1.25 -6.98
CA LYS A 88 -6.80 -0.80 -5.97
C LYS A 88 -6.99 -1.50 -4.63
N ILE A 89 -8.24 -1.66 -4.18
CA ILE A 89 -8.55 -2.35 -2.93
C ILE A 89 -8.22 -3.84 -3.04
N GLU A 90 -8.61 -4.50 -4.13
CA GLU A 90 -8.29 -5.92 -4.35
C GLU A 90 -6.78 -6.17 -4.36
N LYS A 91 -6.02 -5.31 -5.05
CA LYS A 91 -4.56 -5.38 -5.09
C LYS A 91 -3.96 -5.16 -3.69
N LEU A 92 -4.46 -4.19 -2.93
CA LEU A 92 -3.99 -3.94 -1.58
C LEU A 92 -4.22 -5.16 -0.67
N LEU A 93 -5.43 -5.72 -0.68
CA LEU A 93 -5.75 -6.90 0.13
C LEU A 93 -4.85 -8.08 -0.26
N GLN A 94 -4.67 -8.37 -1.54
CA GLN A 94 -3.79 -9.46 -1.99
C GLN A 94 -2.33 -9.32 -1.52
N LYS A 95 -1.83 -8.09 -1.39
CA LYS A 95 -0.42 -7.82 -1.06
C LYS A 95 -0.17 -7.50 0.40
N ASN A 96 -1.21 -7.15 1.15
CA ASN A 96 -1.13 -6.83 2.57
C ASN A 96 -1.92 -7.87 3.39
N VAL A 97 -1.21 -8.88 3.87
CA VAL A 97 -1.78 -10.00 4.65
C VAL A 97 -2.59 -9.52 5.87
N HIS A 98 -2.15 -8.45 6.52
CA HIS A 98 -2.87 -7.92 7.69
C HIS A 98 -4.26 -7.38 7.29
N LEU A 99 -4.32 -6.65 6.18
CA LEU A 99 -5.58 -6.10 5.68
C LEU A 99 -6.48 -7.17 5.06
N ASP A 100 -5.93 -8.18 4.38
CA ASP A 100 -6.73 -9.31 3.87
C ASP A 100 -7.39 -10.12 4.99
N ILE A 101 -6.67 -10.37 6.09
CA ILE A 101 -7.27 -11.05 7.25
C ILE A 101 -8.42 -10.23 7.84
N LYS A 102 -8.27 -8.91 7.90
CA LYS A 102 -9.27 -8.01 8.51
C LYS A 102 -10.49 -7.79 7.61
N TYR A 103 -10.31 -7.58 6.32
CA TYR A 103 -11.37 -7.16 5.40
C TYR A 103 -11.64 -8.10 4.24
N GLY A 104 -10.76 -9.06 3.96
CA GLY A 104 -10.82 -9.88 2.75
C GLY A 104 -12.11 -10.70 2.61
N SER A 105 -12.60 -11.28 3.71
CA SER A 105 -13.89 -12.00 3.70
C SER A 105 -15.05 -11.06 3.41
N ILE A 106 -15.13 -9.95 4.14
CA ILE A 106 -16.17 -8.93 3.98
C ILE A 106 -16.15 -8.41 2.55
N TRP A 107 -14.99 -8.04 2.03
CA TRP A 107 -14.83 -7.53 0.68
C TRP A 107 -15.33 -8.49 -0.39
N ARG A 108 -15.03 -9.79 -0.25
CA ARG A 108 -15.53 -10.82 -1.19
C ARG A 108 -17.05 -10.93 -1.17
N GLU A 109 -17.68 -10.80 -0.02
CA GLU A 109 -19.15 -10.78 0.10
C GLU A 109 -19.76 -9.50 -0.48
N LEU A 110 -19.07 -8.35 -0.38
CA LEU A 110 -19.54 -7.09 -0.94
C LEU A 110 -19.61 -7.08 -2.48
N ILE A 111 -18.62 -7.72 -3.12
CA ILE A 111 -18.45 -7.68 -4.59
C ILE A 111 -19.22 -8.78 -5.33
N GLN A 112 -19.80 -9.75 -4.61
CA GLN A 112 -20.56 -10.88 -5.13
C GLN A 112 -22.02 -10.49 -5.44
#